data_AF-A0A9P5PLQ3-F1
#
_entry.id   AF-A0A9P5PLQ3-F1
#
_cell.length_a   1.000
_cell.length_b   1.000
_cell.length_c   1.000
_cell.angle_alpha   90.00
_cell.angle_beta   90.00
_cell.angle_gamma   90.00
#
_symmetry.space_group_name_H-M   'P 1'
#
loop_
_entity.id
_entity.type
_entity.pdbx_description
1 polymer ?
#
loop_
_entity_poly.entity_id
_entity_poly.type
_entity_poly.pdbx_seq_one_letter_code
_entity_poly.pdbx_strand_id
1 'polypeptide(L)'
;MSSASSSKRPAPPAVIPGSGNNIIVSTLQRGNPVLECIRNVGKEFGDIVADYQVGRTTGVLFLSLKYHRLHPEYIHTRIEKLGIRYTLRILLILCDITEHKDAIRELTKVCLTNNITVIVAFSSEEAGHYLGIFKQYEHKPPTMIKERVDKDYTSMLRTSLTSISRVNRTDVETLRNSFGSLANVAKAQPEQLSELPGFGQVKVRNIKNAFEKPFRNHATNTLELMQAGDNGDNGDKGTGDGGGPLDGATSPKENDSAYRPPRDPSPVWDIELDP
;
A
#
# COMPACT_ATOMS: atom_id res chain seq x y z
N MET A 1 32.50 34.00 -8.26
CA MET A 1 32.00 32.89 -9.11
C MET A 1 32.70 31.63 -8.65
N SER A 2 32.10 30.86 -7.75
CA SER A 2 32.67 29.59 -7.26
C SER A 2 31.68 28.48 -7.60
N SER A 3 32.10 27.62 -8.52
CA SER A 3 31.30 26.54 -9.11
C SER A 3 31.05 25.42 -8.11
N ALA A 4 29.78 25.14 -7.85
CA ALA A 4 29.34 23.96 -7.11
C ALA A 4 29.70 22.67 -7.87
N SER A 5 30.48 21.79 -7.22
CA SER A 5 30.77 20.44 -7.71
C SER A 5 29.52 19.57 -7.58
N SER A 6 28.87 19.27 -8.70
CA SER A 6 27.79 18.29 -8.76
C SER A 6 28.35 16.88 -8.53
N SER A 7 27.95 16.26 -7.42
CA SER A 7 28.25 14.86 -7.12
C SER A 7 27.49 13.95 -8.09
N LYS A 8 28.10 13.65 -9.25
CA LYS A 8 27.59 12.62 -10.16
C LYS A 8 27.74 11.26 -9.47
N ARG A 9 26.62 10.62 -9.13
CA ARG A 9 26.61 9.18 -8.77
C ARG A 9 27.29 8.42 -9.93
N PRO A 10 28.23 7.50 -9.65
CA PRO A 10 28.82 6.70 -10.70
C PRO A 10 27.70 5.90 -11.40
N ALA A 11 27.66 5.96 -12.72
CA ALA A 11 26.71 5.19 -13.51
C ALA A 11 26.97 3.68 -13.27
N PRO A 12 25.92 2.86 -13.04
CA PRO A 12 26.12 1.42 -12.94
C PRO A 12 26.73 0.89 -14.25
N PRO A 13 27.74 0.00 -14.19
CA PRO A 13 28.36 -0.56 -15.38
C PRO A 13 27.35 -1.41 -16.17
N ALA A 14 27.40 -1.31 -17.50
CA ALA A 14 26.48 -1.98 -18.40
C ALA A 14 26.66 -3.50 -18.36
N VAL A 15 25.69 -4.22 -17.80
CA VAL A 15 25.61 -5.68 -17.94
C VAL A 15 25.02 -5.98 -19.31
N ILE A 16 25.78 -6.64 -20.18
CA ILE A 16 25.31 -7.10 -21.48
C ILE A 16 25.47 -8.62 -21.53
N PRO A 17 24.37 -9.38 -21.37
CA PRO A 17 24.43 -10.74 -21.83
C PRO A 17 23.06 -11.25 -22.37
N GLY A 18 23.17 -11.99 -23.49
CA GLY A 18 22.08 -12.69 -24.18
C GLY A 18 21.28 -11.84 -25.17
N SER A 19 21.60 -11.93 -26.47
CA SER A 19 20.73 -11.44 -27.57
C SER A 19 19.48 -12.31 -27.78
N GLY A 20 19.12 -13.14 -26.79
CA GLY A 20 18.10 -14.17 -26.90
C GLY A 20 17.21 -14.29 -25.65
N ASN A 21 16.19 -15.14 -25.77
CA ASN A 21 15.19 -15.39 -24.72
C ASN A 21 15.68 -16.42 -23.68
N ASN A 22 16.99 -16.46 -23.40
CA ASN A 22 17.60 -17.41 -22.47
C ASN A 22 17.89 -16.75 -21.11
N ILE A 23 17.81 -17.55 -20.05
CA ILE A 23 18.35 -17.21 -18.73
C ILE A 23 19.81 -17.62 -18.72
N ILE A 24 20.65 -16.71 -18.25
CA ILE A 24 22.09 -16.95 -18.13
C ILE A 24 22.35 -17.45 -16.73
N VAL A 25 22.96 -18.62 -16.66
CA VAL A 25 23.17 -19.36 -15.43
C VAL A 25 24.66 -19.34 -15.11
N SER A 26 25.00 -18.98 -13.88
CA SER A 26 26.39 -19.07 -13.42
C SER A 26 26.86 -20.52 -13.42
N THR A 27 28.12 -20.76 -13.74
CA THR A 27 28.74 -22.09 -13.64
C THR A 27 28.67 -22.66 -12.22
N LEU A 28 28.59 -21.79 -11.20
CA LEU A 28 28.42 -22.15 -9.79
C LEU A 28 27.07 -22.83 -9.50
N GLN A 29 26.05 -22.61 -10.34
CA GLN A 29 24.72 -23.20 -10.17
C GLN A 29 24.55 -24.51 -10.93
N ARG A 30 25.61 -25.06 -11.52
CA ARG A 30 25.57 -26.35 -12.21
C ARG A 30 25.18 -27.45 -11.22
N GLY A 31 24.14 -28.21 -11.55
CA GLY A 31 23.61 -29.29 -10.71
C GLY A 31 22.58 -28.84 -9.66
N ASN A 32 22.21 -27.55 -9.61
CA ASN A 32 21.12 -27.10 -8.76
C ASN A 32 19.77 -27.65 -9.28
N PRO A 33 18.95 -28.33 -8.45
CA PRO A 33 17.66 -28.90 -8.87
C PRO A 33 16.67 -27.86 -9.41
N VAL A 34 16.80 -26.59 -9.01
CA VAL A 34 15.98 -25.49 -9.55
C VAL A 34 16.14 -25.38 -11.06
N LEU A 35 17.29 -25.77 -11.63
CA LEU A 35 17.50 -25.74 -13.07
C LEU A 35 16.51 -26.63 -13.82
N GLU A 36 16.13 -27.79 -13.29
CA GLU A 36 15.17 -28.69 -13.94
C GLU A 36 13.74 -28.11 -13.91
N CYS A 37 13.44 -27.33 -12.87
CA CYS A 37 12.16 -26.69 -12.67
C CYS A 37 11.91 -25.46 -13.56
N ILE A 38 12.95 -24.85 -14.12
CA ILE A 38 12.81 -23.73 -15.07
C ILE A 38 12.22 -24.26 -16.38
N ARG A 39 10.98 -23.88 -16.68
CA ARG A 39 10.25 -24.26 -17.90
C ARG A 39 9.95 -23.02 -18.75
N ASN A 40 9.64 -23.24 -20.03
CA ASN A 40 9.20 -22.20 -20.99
C ASN A 40 10.26 -21.14 -21.38
N VAL A 41 11.50 -21.31 -20.94
CA VAL A 41 12.60 -20.36 -21.18
C VAL A 41 13.90 -21.16 -21.37
N GLY A 42 14.73 -20.74 -22.33
CA GLY A 42 16.04 -21.38 -22.57
C GLY A 42 17.04 -21.09 -21.45
N LYS A 43 18.09 -21.89 -21.34
CA LYS A 43 19.14 -21.78 -20.32
C LYS A 43 20.50 -21.82 -21.00
N GLU A 44 21.35 -20.88 -20.69
CA GLU A 44 22.73 -20.85 -21.17
C GLU A 44 23.68 -20.62 -20.01
N PHE A 45 24.80 -21.33 -20.00
CA PHE A 45 25.83 -21.10 -18.98
C PHE A 45 26.71 -19.93 -19.42
N GLY A 46 26.94 -18.99 -18.52
CA GLY A 46 27.77 -17.83 -18.77
C GLY A 46 28.62 -17.45 -17.56
N ASP A 47 29.66 -16.66 -17.81
CA ASP A 47 30.44 -16.06 -16.74
C ASP A 47 29.72 -14.81 -16.23
N ILE A 48 28.98 -14.98 -15.13
CA ILE A 48 28.20 -13.94 -14.47
C ILE A 48 28.45 -13.96 -12.97
N VAL A 49 28.38 -12.76 -12.35
CA VAL A 49 28.56 -12.61 -10.90
C VAL A 49 27.32 -13.04 -10.13
N ALA A 50 26.13 -12.76 -10.66
CA ALA A 50 24.87 -13.27 -10.12
C ALA A 50 24.77 -14.79 -10.33
N ASP A 51 23.84 -15.45 -9.63
CA ASP A 51 23.61 -16.89 -9.83
C ASP A 51 22.77 -17.14 -11.09
N TYR A 52 21.78 -16.29 -11.31
CA TYR A 52 20.97 -16.26 -12.51
C TYR A 52 20.84 -14.83 -13.02
N GLN A 53 20.95 -14.66 -14.32
CA GLN A 53 20.66 -13.41 -14.98
C GLN A 53 19.45 -13.60 -15.90
N VAL A 54 18.35 -12.94 -15.52
CA VAL A 54 17.02 -13.08 -16.12
C VAL A 54 16.65 -11.90 -17.00
N GLY A 55 17.53 -10.90 -17.13
CA GLY A 55 17.38 -9.80 -18.06
C GLY A 55 18.65 -8.98 -18.18
N ARG A 56 18.66 -7.98 -19.06
CA ARG A 56 19.86 -7.15 -19.28
C ARG A 56 20.34 -6.48 -17.99
N THR A 57 19.44 -5.95 -17.18
CA THR A 57 19.76 -5.21 -15.94
C THR A 57 19.31 -5.91 -14.66
N THR A 58 18.86 -7.17 -14.77
CA THR A 58 18.27 -7.93 -13.66
C THR A 58 19.13 -9.14 -13.30
N GLY A 59 19.66 -9.13 -12.09
CA GLY A 59 20.45 -10.22 -11.52
C GLY A 59 19.74 -10.85 -10.32
N VAL A 60 19.81 -12.17 -10.23
CA VAL A 60 19.22 -12.96 -9.15
C VAL A 60 20.32 -13.73 -8.44
N LEU A 61 20.39 -13.60 -7.12
CA LEU A 61 21.15 -14.48 -6.24
C LEU A 61 20.21 -15.56 -5.71
N PHE A 62 20.72 -16.77 -5.54
CA PHE A 62 19.98 -17.91 -5.01
C PHE A 62 20.56 -18.38 -3.69
N LEU A 63 19.68 -18.59 -2.71
CA LEU A 63 20.07 -19.03 -1.38
C LEU A 63 19.06 -20.02 -0.82
N SER A 64 19.50 -21.22 -0.48
CA SER A 64 18.73 -22.14 0.37
C SER A 64 18.88 -21.73 1.84
N LEU A 65 17.78 -21.76 2.60
CA LEU A 65 17.83 -21.47 4.03
C LEU A 65 18.62 -22.54 4.81
N LYS A 66 18.54 -23.80 4.39
CA LYS A 66 19.38 -24.88 4.93
C LYS A 66 20.85 -24.56 4.73
N TYR A 67 21.25 -24.11 3.55
CA TYR A 67 22.63 -23.69 3.29
C TYR A 67 23.03 -22.45 4.11
N HIS A 68 22.14 -21.46 4.22
CA HIS A 68 22.39 -20.25 5.01
C HIS A 68 22.65 -20.56 6.49
N ARG A 69 21.96 -21.55 7.07
CA ARG A 69 22.22 -22.00 8.45
C ARG A 69 23.61 -22.59 8.65
N LEU A 70 24.18 -23.23 7.63
CA LEU A 70 25.54 -23.77 7.69
C LEU A 70 26.59 -22.69 7.41
N HIS A 71 26.28 -21.75 6.52
CA HIS A 71 27.21 -20.72 6.05
C HIS A 71 26.54 -19.33 6.02
N PRO A 72 26.36 -18.67 7.18
CA PRO A 72 25.73 -17.37 7.25
C PRO A 72 26.51 -16.28 6.49
N GLU A 73 27.85 -16.34 6.52
CA GLU A 73 28.73 -15.36 5.84
C GLU A 73 28.66 -15.41 4.31
N TYR A 74 28.20 -16.53 3.74
CA TYR A 74 28.17 -16.72 2.29
C TYR A 74 27.40 -15.59 1.60
N ILE A 75 26.20 -15.26 2.09
CA ILE A 75 25.35 -14.28 1.42
C ILE A 75 25.96 -12.87 1.44
N HIS A 76 26.64 -12.50 2.53
CA HIS A 76 27.31 -11.20 2.65
C HIS A 76 28.40 -11.05 1.59
N THR A 77 29.26 -12.05 1.44
CA THR A 77 30.30 -12.04 0.42
C THR A 77 29.74 -12.04 -1.01
N ARG A 78 28.60 -12.70 -1.25
CA ARG A 78 27.93 -12.69 -2.57
C ARG A 78 27.34 -11.34 -2.90
N ILE A 79 26.70 -10.68 -1.93
CA ILE A 79 26.13 -9.34 -2.08
C ILE A 79 27.25 -8.32 -2.36
N GLU A 80 28.36 -8.40 -1.64
CA GLU A 80 29.51 -7.52 -1.85
C GLU A 80 30.11 -7.68 -3.26
N LYS A 81 30.32 -8.93 -3.71
CA LYS A 81 30.79 -9.22 -5.07
C LYS A 81 29.84 -8.71 -6.16
N LEU A 82 28.52 -8.83 -5.92
CA LEU A 82 27.49 -8.33 -6.84
C LEU A 82 27.54 -6.80 -6.96
N GLY A 83 27.74 -6.12 -5.83
CA GLY A 83 27.83 -4.66 -5.75
C GLY A 83 26.66 -3.97 -6.44
N ILE A 84 26.98 -3.00 -7.29
CA ILE A 84 26.01 -2.18 -8.06
C ILE A 84 25.90 -2.59 -9.53
N ARG A 85 26.32 -3.81 -9.89
CA ARG A 85 26.36 -4.24 -11.31
C ARG A 85 24.98 -4.32 -11.94
N TYR A 86 23.93 -4.63 -11.16
CA TYR A 86 22.56 -4.77 -11.67
C TYR A 86 21.65 -3.68 -11.11
N THR A 87 20.74 -3.16 -11.94
CA THR A 87 19.72 -2.20 -11.51
C THR A 87 18.70 -2.87 -10.62
N LEU A 88 18.18 -4.03 -11.06
CA LEU A 88 17.27 -4.86 -10.27
C LEU A 88 18.06 -6.06 -9.74
N ARG A 89 18.19 -6.13 -8.42
CA ARG A 89 18.90 -7.19 -7.71
C ARG A 89 17.89 -7.94 -6.86
N ILE A 90 17.75 -9.23 -7.11
CA ILE A 90 16.79 -10.09 -6.44
C ILE A 90 17.57 -11.14 -5.64
N LEU A 91 17.19 -11.34 -4.37
CA LEU A 91 17.59 -12.52 -3.60
C LEU A 91 16.42 -13.50 -3.61
N LEU A 92 16.58 -14.60 -4.34
CA LEU A 92 15.63 -15.71 -4.36
C LEU A 92 15.99 -16.70 -3.25
N ILE A 93 15.16 -16.75 -2.22
CA ILE A 93 15.34 -17.60 -1.05
C ILE A 93 14.50 -18.86 -1.21
N LEU A 94 15.13 -20.03 -1.14
CA LEU A 94 14.44 -21.31 -1.05
C LEU A 94 14.23 -21.68 0.44
N CYS A 95 12.97 -21.74 0.85
CA CYS A 95 12.56 -22.12 2.20
C CYS A 95 12.45 -23.65 2.34
N ASP A 96 13.58 -24.29 2.63
CA ASP A 96 13.74 -25.74 2.79
C ASP A 96 13.92 -26.18 4.26
N ILE A 97 13.54 -25.32 5.22
CA ILE A 97 13.60 -25.58 6.67
C ILE A 97 12.27 -25.29 7.34
N THR A 98 12.01 -25.95 8.47
CA THR A 98 10.79 -25.74 9.27
C THR A 98 10.82 -24.39 9.98
N GLU A 99 11.91 -24.07 10.68
CA GLU A 99 12.09 -22.80 11.39
C GLU A 99 12.78 -21.76 10.50
N HIS A 100 11.99 -21.05 9.70
CA HIS A 100 12.47 -20.09 8.69
C HIS A 100 12.29 -18.62 9.09
N LYS A 101 11.55 -18.32 10.16
CA LYS A 101 11.13 -16.94 10.52
C LYS A 101 12.31 -16.04 10.83
N ASP A 102 13.22 -16.49 11.70
CA ASP A 102 14.36 -15.69 12.12
C ASP A 102 15.37 -15.48 10.98
N ALA A 103 15.68 -16.54 10.23
CA ALA A 103 16.59 -16.48 9.09
C ALA A 103 16.08 -15.52 8.00
N ILE A 104 14.79 -15.59 7.64
CA ILE A 104 14.20 -14.67 6.65
C ILE A 104 14.20 -13.23 7.20
N ARG A 105 13.91 -13.04 8.49
CA ARG A 105 13.94 -11.70 9.12
C ARG A 105 15.33 -11.08 9.05
N GLU A 106 16.38 -11.84 9.35
CA GLU A 106 17.76 -11.38 9.26
C GLU A 106 18.17 -11.08 7.81
N LEU A 107 17.93 -12.01 6.89
CA LEU A 107 18.21 -11.81 5.46
C LEU A 107 17.48 -10.59 4.89
N THR A 108 16.25 -10.35 5.32
CA THR A 108 15.46 -9.19 4.90
C THR A 108 16.11 -7.88 5.33
N LYS A 109 16.65 -7.80 6.56
CA LYS A 109 17.38 -6.60 7.03
C LYS A 109 18.63 -6.33 6.20
N VAL A 110 19.40 -7.38 5.89
CA VAL A 110 20.59 -7.29 5.04
C VAL A 110 20.22 -6.82 3.64
N CYS A 111 19.18 -7.38 3.05
CA CYS A 111 18.72 -7.01 1.71
C CYS A 111 18.17 -5.58 1.65
N LEU A 112 17.47 -5.13 2.69
CA LEU A 112 16.96 -3.77 2.78
C LEU A 112 18.10 -2.74 2.75
N THR A 113 19.17 -2.98 3.51
CA THR A 113 20.35 -2.10 3.57
C THR A 113 21.10 -2.05 2.23
N ASN A 114 21.08 -3.13 1.46
CA ASN A 114 21.79 -3.24 0.17
C ASN A 114 20.92 -2.92 -1.05
N ASN A 115 19.66 -2.51 -0.85
CA ASN A 115 18.66 -2.30 -1.91
C ASN A 115 18.48 -3.53 -2.82
N ILE A 116 18.29 -4.70 -2.20
CA ILE A 116 18.01 -5.98 -2.86
C ILE A 116 16.57 -6.39 -2.55
N THR A 117 15.82 -6.82 -3.56
CA THR A 117 14.46 -7.32 -3.39
C THR A 117 14.49 -8.80 -2.98
N VAL A 118 13.81 -9.14 -1.90
CA VAL A 118 13.69 -10.54 -1.44
C VAL A 118 12.46 -11.19 -2.07
N ILE A 119 12.64 -12.39 -2.60
CA ILE A 119 11.55 -13.27 -3.05
C ILE A 119 11.75 -14.63 -2.42
N VAL A 120 10.71 -15.15 -1.78
CA VAL A 120 10.75 -16.44 -1.09
C VAL A 120 9.99 -17.47 -1.93
N ALA A 121 10.57 -18.65 -2.08
CA ALA A 121 9.95 -19.82 -2.68
C ALA A 121 9.96 -20.97 -1.67
N PHE A 122 8.85 -21.70 -1.56
CA PHE A 122 8.69 -22.85 -0.66
C PHE A 122 9.00 -24.19 -1.36
N SER A 123 9.29 -24.17 -2.66
CA SER A 123 9.74 -25.34 -3.41
C SER A 123 10.70 -24.96 -4.54
N SER A 124 11.49 -25.94 -4.99
CA SER A 124 12.35 -25.76 -6.17
C SER A 124 11.54 -25.51 -7.44
N GLU A 125 10.33 -26.06 -7.52
CA GLU A 125 9.40 -25.83 -8.61
C GLU A 125 8.96 -24.37 -8.69
N GLU A 126 8.59 -23.79 -7.55
CA GLU A 126 8.20 -22.39 -7.43
C GLU A 126 9.38 -21.46 -7.73
N ALA A 127 10.57 -21.77 -7.22
CA ALA A 127 11.79 -21.02 -7.52
C ALA A 127 12.09 -21.01 -9.04
N GLY A 128 11.99 -22.17 -9.70
CA GLY A 128 12.17 -22.27 -11.15
C GLY A 128 11.08 -21.54 -11.93
N HIS A 129 9.84 -21.56 -11.44
CA HIS A 129 8.73 -20.82 -12.01
C HIS A 129 8.95 -19.31 -11.94
N TYR A 130 9.42 -18.79 -10.81
CA TYR A 130 9.74 -17.37 -10.64
C TYR A 130 10.84 -16.91 -11.59
N LEU A 131 11.93 -17.67 -11.73
CA LEU A 131 12.98 -17.36 -12.69
C LEU A 131 12.44 -17.30 -14.13
N GLY A 132 11.56 -18.24 -14.50
CA GLY A 132 10.87 -18.23 -15.79
C GLY A 132 10.00 -16.99 -16.00
N ILE A 133 9.20 -16.61 -15.00
CA ILE A 133 8.36 -15.41 -15.05
C ILE A 133 9.23 -14.15 -15.20
N PHE A 134 10.31 -14.02 -14.43
CA PHE A 134 11.16 -12.82 -14.51
C PHE A 134 11.71 -12.61 -15.91
N LYS A 135 12.14 -13.68 -16.59
CA LYS A 135 12.60 -13.58 -17.97
C LYS A 135 11.46 -13.26 -18.94
N GLN A 136 10.31 -13.90 -18.80
CA GLN A 136 9.15 -13.65 -19.68
C GLN A 136 8.58 -12.23 -19.55
N TYR A 137 8.78 -11.58 -18.40
CA TYR A 137 8.25 -10.25 -18.11
C TYR A 137 9.28 -9.14 -18.31
N GLU A 138 10.49 -9.44 -18.81
CA GLU A 138 11.56 -8.45 -19.06
C GLU A 138 11.09 -7.27 -19.93
N HIS A 139 10.31 -7.54 -20.98
CA HIS A 139 9.83 -6.53 -21.94
C HIS A 139 8.35 -6.18 -21.80
N LYS A 140 7.66 -6.73 -20.79
CA LYS A 140 6.23 -6.48 -20.64
C LYS A 140 6.00 -5.12 -19.96
N PRO A 141 5.09 -4.28 -20.48
CA PRO A 141 4.82 -2.96 -19.92
C PRO A 141 4.12 -3.08 -18.54
N PRO A 142 4.29 -2.07 -17.66
CA PRO A 142 3.66 -2.05 -16.34
C PRO A 142 2.13 -1.93 -16.39
N THR A 143 1.56 -1.70 -17.58
CA THR A 143 0.11 -1.57 -17.80
C THR A 143 -0.67 -2.82 -17.42
N MET A 144 -0.04 -4.00 -17.39
CA MET A 144 -0.71 -5.24 -16.96
C MET A 144 -1.03 -5.27 -15.45
N ILE A 145 -0.32 -4.49 -14.63
CA ILE A 145 -0.55 -4.41 -13.18
C ILE A 145 -1.67 -3.41 -12.86
N LYS A 146 -2.00 -2.53 -13.81
CA LYS A 146 -3.06 -1.54 -13.63
C LYS A 146 -4.41 -2.26 -13.53
N GLU A 147 -5.20 -1.87 -12.53
CA GLU A 147 -6.58 -2.32 -12.39
C GLU A 147 -7.35 -2.05 -13.69
N ARG A 148 -7.89 -3.11 -14.28
CA ARG A 148 -8.79 -3.01 -15.42
C ARG A 148 -10.16 -2.62 -14.89
N VAL A 149 -10.38 -1.32 -14.73
CA VAL A 149 -11.72 -0.80 -14.47
C VAL A 149 -12.50 -0.93 -15.78
N ASP A 150 -13.52 -1.79 -15.79
CA ASP A 150 -14.45 -1.87 -16.90
C ASP A 150 -15.12 -0.50 -17.07
N LYS A 151 -14.95 0.12 -18.23
CA LYS A 151 -15.56 1.42 -18.56
C LYS A 151 -17.05 1.30 -18.93
N ASP A 152 -17.65 0.14 -18.70
CA ASP A 152 -19.07 -0.06 -18.93
C ASP A 152 -19.90 0.74 -17.91
N TYR A 153 -21.00 1.32 -18.36
CA TYR A 153 -21.89 2.12 -17.52
C TYR A 153 -22.42 1.31 -16.33
N THR A 154 -22.75 0.03 -16.55
CA THR A 154 -23.21 -0.86 -15.47
C THR A 154 -22.12 -1.08 -14.43
N SER A 155 -20.88 -1.32 -14.87
CA SER A 155 -19.74 -1.52 -13.97
C SER A 155 -19.40 -0.27 -13.17
N MET A 156 -19.47 0.91 -13.79
CA MET A 156 -19.27 2.19 -13.11
C MET A 156 -20.37 2.48 -12.09
N LEU A 157 -21.63 2.26 -12.46
CA LEU A 157 -22.78 2.43 -11.57
C LEU A 157 -22.70 1.49 -10.37
N ARG A 158 -22.36 0.22 -10.61
CA ARG A 158 -22.15 -0.80 -9.59
C ARG A 158 -21.06 -0.37 -8.61
N THR A 159 -19.87 -0.04 -9.12
CA THR A 159 -18.73 0.39 -8.30
C THR A 159 -19.08 1.61 -7.45
N SER A 160 -19.75 2.60 -8.05
CA SER A 160 -20.15 3.84 -7.38
C SER A 160 -21.15 3.59 -6.25
N LEU A 161 -22.21 2.81 -6.49
CA LEU A 161 -23.24 2.55 -5.48
C LEU A 161 -22.80 1.54 -4.42
N THR A 162 -21.91 0.60 -4.74
CA THR A 162 -21.31 -0.31 -3.73
C THR A 162 -20.32 0.37 -2.78
N SER A 163 -19.92 1.63 -3.07
CA SER A 163 -19.13 2.43 -2.12
C SER A 163 -19.94 2.85 -0.88
N ILE A 164 -21.27 2.86 -0.99
CA ILE A 164 -22.17 3.17 0.12
C ILE A 164 -22.20 1.99 1.08
N SER A 165 -22.03 2.27 2.37
CA SER A 165 -22.01 1.24 3.41
C SER A 165 -23.27 0.38 3.39
N ARG A 166 -23.07 -0.95 3.36
CA ARG A 166 -24.12 -1.99 3.36
C ARG A 166 -25.00 -2.07 2.10
N VAL A 167 -24.61 -1.41 1.00
CA VAL A 167 -25.25 -1.59 -0.31
C VAL A 167 -24.52 -2.68 -1.09
N ASN A 168 -25.26 -3.73 -1.45
CA ASN A 168 -24.71 -4.89 -2.16
C ASN A 168 -24.88 -4.79 -3.67
N ARG A 169 -24.18 -5.66 -4.38
CA ARG A 169 -24.23 -5.82 -5.84
C ARG A 169 -25.65 -6.02 -6.38
N THR A 170 -26.44 -6.86 -5.71
CA THR A 170 -27.85 -7.12 -6.04
C THR A 170 -28.73 -5.88 -5.82
N ASP A 171 -28.45 -5.09 -4.78
CA ASP A 171 -29.19 -3.87 -4.49
C ASP A 171 -29.01 -2.83 -5.61
N VAL A 172 -27.80 -2.74 -6.19
CA VAL A 172 -27.54 -1.86 -7.33
C VAL A 172 -28.30 -2.28 -8.58
N GLU A 173 -28.45 -3.59 -8.82
CA GLU A 173 -29.26 -4.09 -9.93
C GLU A 173 -30.75 -3.74 -9.74
N THR A 174 -31.27 -3.88 -8.52
CA THR A 174 -32.64 -3.46 -8.18
C THR A 174 -32.84 -1.94 -8.35
N LEU A 175 -31.88 -1.11 -7.91
CA LEU A 175 -31.93 0.35 -8.10
C LEU A 175 -31.86 0.75 -9.56
N ARG A 176 -31.03 0.08 -10.35
CA ARG A 176 -30.93 0.31 -11.79
C ARG A 176 -32.24 -0.04 -12.49
N ASN A 177 -32.87 -1.16 -12.14
CA ASN A 177 -34.10 -1.61 -12.79
C ASN A 177 -35.32 -0.75 -12.41
N SER A 178 -35.33 -0.18 -11.21
CA SER A 178 -36.44 0.67 -10.72
C SER A 178 -36.30 2.13 -11.12
N PHE A 179 -35.11 2.74 -10.92
CA PHE A 179 -34.89 4.17 -11.12
C PHE A 179 -34.16 4.52 -12.42
N GLY A 180 -33.49 3.55 -13.05
CA GLY A 180 -32.78 3.70 -14.34
C GLY A 180 -31.48 4.49 -14.29
N SER A 181 -31.48 5.67 -13.66
CA SER A 181 -30.33 6.59 -13.61
C SER A 181 -29.87 6.87 -12.18
N LEU A 182 -28.57 7.14 -12.02
CA LEU A 182 -28.00 7.56 -10.74
C LEU A 182 -28.63 8.86 -10.22
N ALA A 183 -28.99 9.79 -11.12
CA ALA A 183 -29.64 11.04 -10.76
C ALA A 183 -31.04 10.80 -10.15
N ASN A 184 -31.77 9.81 -10.67
CA ASN A 184 -33.06 9.42 -10.12
C ASN A 184 -32.90 8.73 -8.77
N VAL A 185 -31.88 7.87 -8.61
CA VAL A 185 -31.54 7.25 -7.32
C VAL A 185 -31.19 8.30 -6.26
N ALA A 186 -30.44 9.34 -6.62
CA ALA A 186 -30.06 10.41 -5.70
C ALA A 186 -31.25 11.28 -5.24
N LYS A 187 -32.27 11.47 -6.12
CA LYS A 187 -33.47 12.27 -5.82
C LYS A 187 -34.63 11.45 -5.24
N ALA A 188 -34.53 10.12 -5.25
CA ALA A 188 -35.60 9.23 -4.77
C ALA A 188 -35.96 9.54 -3.32
N GLN A 189 -37.24 9.51 -2.97
CA GLN A 189 -37.68 9.69 -1.58
C GLN A 189 -37.40 8.43 -0.74
N PRO A 190 -37.19 8.55 0.58
CA PRO A 190 -36.90 7.39 1.43
C PRO A 190 -38.02 6.35 1.40
N GLU A 191 -39.27 6.77 1.21
CA GLU A 191 -40.43 5.89 1.06
C GLU A 191 -40.29 5.02 -0.21
N GLN A 192 -39.96 5.63 -1.35
CA GLN A 192 -39.77 4.92 -2.63
C GLN A 192 -38.60 3.95 -2.58
N LEU A 193 -37.55 4.26 -1.82
CA LEU A 193 -36.42 3.36 -1.61
C LEU A 193 -36.81 2.17 -0.70
N SER A 194 -37.74 2.38 0.23
CA SER A 194 -38.21 1.32 1.16
C SER A 194 -39.18 0.33 0.50
N GLU A 195 -39.86 0.73 -0.58
CA GLU A 195 -40.74 -0.14 -1.37
C GLU A 195 -39.95 -1.19 -2.19
N LEU A 196 -38.65 -0.97 -2.39
CA LEU A 196 -37.82 -1.89 -3.16
C LEU A 196 -37.50 -3.18 -2.40
N PRO A 197 -37.51 -4.33 -3.09
CA PRO A 197 -37.18 -5.60 -2.45
C PRO A 197 -35.73 -5.60 -1.96
N GLY A 198 -35.54 -5.92 -0.67
CA GLY A 198 -34.22 -5.99 -0.04
C GLY A 198 -33.68 -4.68 0.54
N PHE A 199 -34.45 -3.59 0.45
CA PHE A 199 -34.10 -2.28 1.03
C PHE A 199 -34.71 -2.08 2.42
N GLY A 200 -33.99 -2.55 3.44
CA GLY A 200 -34.34 -2.23 4.83
C GLY A 200 -33.99 -0.79 5.23
N GLN A 201 -34.56 -0.32 6.35
CA GLN A 201 -34.37 1.03 6.88
C GLN A 201 -32.91 1.49 6.97
N VAL A 202 -32.00 0.56 7.30
CA VAL A 202 -30.56 0.84 7.39
C VAL A 202 -29.96 1.19 6.01
N LYS A 203 -30.33 0.46 4.95
CA LYS A 203 -29.84 0.73 3.59
C LYS A 203 -30.39 2.04 3.07
N VAL A 204 -31.69 2.27 3.27
CA VAL A 204 -32.36 3.52 2.87
C VAL A 204 -31.71 4.73 3.56
N ARG A 205 -31.51 4.66 4.88
CA ARG A 205 -30.82 5.70 5.65
C ARG A 205 -29.40 5.93 5.17
N ASN A 206 -28.63 4.87 4.89
CA ASN A 206 -27.26 4.99 4.40
C ASN A 206 -27.18 5.62 3.00
N ILE A 207 -28.10 5.27 2.11
CA ILE A 207 -28.18 5.85 0.76
C ILE A 207 -28.54 7.33 0.85
N LYS A 208 -29.56 7.68 1.63
CA LYS A 208 -29.95 9.08 1.85
C LYS A 208 -28.83 9.90 2.48
N ASN A 209 -28.19 9.37 3.52
CA ASN A 209 -27.03 10.00 4.11
C ASN A 209 -25.86 10.14 3.12
N ALA A 210 -25.66 9.21 2.19
CA ALA A 210 -24.59 9.32 1.21
C ALA A 210 -24.81 10.49 0.23
N PHE A 211 -26.06 10.81 -0.12
CA PHE A 211 -26.38 11.88 -1.07
C PHE A 211 -26.69 13.24 -0.42
N GLU A 212 -27.29 13.25 0.77
CA GLU A 212 -27.81 14.47 1.40
C GLU A 212 -26.91 15.00 2.53
N LYS A 213 -26.02 14.16 3.09
CA LYS A 213 -25.15 14.60 4.18
C LYS A 213 -24.17 15.67 3.68
N PRO A 214 -24.06 16.82 4.35
CA PRO A 214 -23.10 17.84 3.98
C PRO A 214 -21.67 17.31 4.10
N PHE A 215 -20.80 17.70 3.16
CA PHE A 215 -19.38 17.32 3.18
C PHE A 215 -18.62 17.90 4.38
N ARG A 216 -19.12 19.01 4.95
CA ARG A 216 -18.58 19.64 6.16
C ARG A 216 -19.48 19.30 7.35
N ASN A 217 -18.88 18.87 8.45
CA ASN A 217 -19.59 18.75 9.71
C ASN A 217 -19.86 20.16 10.26
N HIS A 218 -21.03 20.39 10.87
CA HIS A 218 -21.39 21.69 11.48
C HIS A 218 -20.42 22.19 12.57
N ALA A 219 -19.45 21.37 13.01
CA ALA A 219 -18.35 21.81 13.88
C ALA A 219 -17.41 22.84 13.22
N THR A 220 -17.32 22.88 11.88
CA THR A 220 -16.50 23.87 11.17
C THR A 220 -17.26 25.18 10.92
N ASN A 221 -18.61 25.16 10.95
CA ASN A 221 -19.40 26.41 10.93
C ASN A 221 -19.19 27.23 12.20
N THR A 222 -18.82 26.60 13.32
CA THR A 222 -18.48 27.34 14.55
C THR A 222 -17.23 28.21 14.35
N LEU A 223 -16.27 27.79 13.52
CA LEU A 223 -15.08 28.61 13.21
C LEU A 223 -15.41 29.80 12.32
N GLU A 224 -16.28 29.63 11.32
CA GLU A 224 -16.76 30.74 10.47
C GLU A 224 -17.66 31.71 11.27
N LEU A 225 -18.48 31.21 12.20
CA LEU A 225 -19.33 32.02 13.07
C LEU A 225 -18.52 32.74 14.17
N MET A 226 -17.45 32.12 14.68
CA MET A 226 -16.52 32.74 15.64
C MET A 226 -15.64 33.81 14.97
N GLN A 227 -15.26 33.65 13.70
CA GLN A 227 -14.54 34.68 12.95
C GLN A 227 -15.40 35.89 12.56
N ALA A 228 -16.73 35.73 12.52
CA ALA A 228 -17.67 36.83 12.27
C ALA A 228 -18.04 37.65 13.52
N GLY A 229 -17.60 37.23 14.72
CA GLY A 229 -17.92 37.88 15.99
C GLY A 229 -16.89 38.88 16.54
N ASP A 230 -15.75 39.07 15.86
CA ASP A 230 -14.61 39.86 16.38
C ASP A 230 -14.51 41.30 15.84
N ASN A 231 -15.61 41.86 15.33
CA ASN A 231 -15.64 43.27 14.92
C ASN A 231 -16.88 43.96 15.51
N GLY A 232 -16.77 44.37 16.78
CA GLY A 232 -17.87 45.03 17.47
C GLY A 232 -17.56 45.47 18.90
N ASP A 233 -16.83 46.58 18.99
CA ASP A 233 -17.02 47.66 19.98
C ASP A 233 -16.55 47.49 21.43
N ASN A 234 -15.98 48.58 21.94
CA ASN A 234 -15.21 48.72 23.17
C ASN A 234 -15.82 49.88 23.97
N GLY A 235 -16.23 49.62 25.22
CA GLY A 235 -16.76 50.61 26.18
C GLY A 235 -18.14 50.18 26.72
N ASP A 236 -18.53 50.31 27.98
CA ASP A 236 -18.02 51.01 29.16
C ASP A 236 -18.72 50.39 30.41
N LYS A 237 -18.20 50.68 31.60
CA LYS A 237 -18.59 50.20 32.94
C LYS A 237 -20.06 50.45 33.35
N GLY A 238 -20.56 49.61 34.27
CA GLY A 238 -21.71 49.96 35.13
C GLY A 238 -22.14 48.87 36.12
N THR A 239 -21.94 49.13 37.41
CA THR A 239 -22.30 48.35 38.62
C THR A 239 -23.81 48.34 38.95
N GLY A 240 -24.33 47.27 39.60
CA GLY A 240 -25.56 47.34 40.41
C GLY A 240 -26.34 46.04 40.67
N ASP A 241 -26.15 45.49 41.88
CA ASP A 241 -27.01 44.74 42.84
C ASP A 241 -28.37 44.09 42.44
N GLY A 242 -28.68 42.94 43.08
CA GLY A 242 -30.06 42.55 43.44
C GLY A 242 -30.56 41.10 43.18
N GLY A 243 -30.53 40.23 44.21
CA GLY A 243 -31.63 39.32 44.59
C GLY A 243 -31.79 37.91 43.94
N GLY A 244 -31.72 36.84 44.75
CA GLY A 244 -32.38 35.54 44.47
C GLY A 244 -33.81 35.49 45.06
N PRO A 245 -34.50 34.32 45.24
CA PRO A 245 -34.07 32.93 44.98
C PRO A 245 -35.21 31.92 44.53
N LEU A 246 -34.89 30.60 44.45
CA LEU A 246 -35.77 29.38 44.53
C LEU A 246 -36.75 29.09 43.35
N ASP A 247 -37.17 27.90 42.91
CA ASP A 247 -37.08 26.43 43.18
C ASP A 247 -37.46 25.76 41.82
N GLY A 248 -37.05 24.58 41.35
CA GLY A 248 -37.03 23.23 41.93
C GLY A 248 -38.01 22.32 41.15
N ALA A 249 -37.52 21.26 40.47
CA ALA A 249 -38.16 19.93 40.24
C ALA A 249 -37.78 19.17 38.93
N THR A 250 -36.88 18.18 39.09
CA THR A 250 -36.96 16.74 38.66
C THR A 250 -36.63 16.22 37.23
N SER A 251 -35.37 15.74 37.07
CA SER A 251 -34.84 14.41 36.61
C SER A 251 -35.25 13.73 35.26
N PRO A 252 -34.52 12.72 34.68
CA PRO A 252 -33.17 12.14 34.96
C PRO A 252 -32.22 11.84 33.73
N LYS A 253 -30.92 11.66 34.04
CA LYS A 253 -29.87 10.77 33.44
C LYS A 253 -29.55 10.82 31.92
N GLU A 254 -28.34 11.28 31.60
CA GLU A 254 -27.50 10.65 30.56
C GLU A 254 -25.99 10.78 30.86
N ASN A 255 -25.27 9.72 30.49
CA ASN A 255 -23.89 9.40 30.80
C ASN A 255 -22.86 10.25 30.01
N ASP A 256 -21.83 10.67 30.74
CA ASP A 256 -20.41 10.44 30.41
C ASP A 256 -19.89 10.87 29.02
N SER A 257 -19.34 12.09 28.94
CA SER A 257 -18.31 12.41 27.95
C SER A 257 -17.06 12.90 28.68
N ALA A 258 -16.09 11.99 28.81
CA ALA A 258 -14.79 12.24 29.38
C ALA A 258 -14.08 13.40 28.67
N TYR A 259 -13.80 14.46 29.41
CA TYR A 259 -12.91 15.54 28.98
C TYR A 259 -11.51 14.95 28.73
N ARG A 260 -11.07 14.91 27.46
CA ARG A 260 -9.70 14.54 27.11
C ARG A 260 -8.85 15.81 27.07
N PRO A 261 -7.83 15.96 27.94
CA PRO A 261 -6.97 17.13 27.89
C PRO A 261 -6.16 17.15 26.58
N PRO A 262 -5.71 18.35 26.15
CA PRO A 262 -4.93 18.51 24.93
C PRO A 262 -3.64 17.69 24.98
N ARG A 263 -3.21 17.16 23.83
CA ARG A 263 -1.94 16.43 23.71
C ARG A 263 -0.76 17.36 23.89
N ASP A 264 0.22 16.93 24.68
CA ASP A 264 1.51 17.60 24.78
C ASP A 264 2.26 17.59 23.45
N PRO A 265 3.05 18.64 23.16
CA PRO A 265 3.83 18.75 21.93
C PRO A 265 4.92 17.66 21.84
N SER A 266 5.22 17.24 20.62
CA SER A 266 6.19 16.18 20.36
C SER A 266 7.62 16.60 20.75
N PRO A 267 8.47 15.65 21.22
CA PRO A 267 9.83 15.96 21.64
C PRO A 267 10.69 16.49 20.48
N VAL A 268 11.60 17.40 20.80
CA VAL A 268 12.66 17.87 19.89
C VAL A 268 13.67 16.73 19.76
N TRP A 269 13.91 16.29 18.52
CA TRP A 269 14.91 15.25 18.24
C TRP A 269 16.28 15.91 18.18
N ASP A 270 17.11 15.67 19.19
CA ASP A 270 18.53 16.07 19.18
C ASP A 270 19.28 15.21 18.15
N ILE A 271 19.60 15.81 17.00
CA ILE A 271 20.57 15.28 16.06
C ILE A 271 21.92 15.89 16.45
N GLU A 272 22.54 15.35 17.49
CA GLU A 272 23.98 15.50 17.66
C GLU A 272 24.67 14.48 16.74
N LEU A 273 25.37 15.01 15.74
CA LEU A 273 26.33 14.28 14.94
C LEU A 273 27.57 14.07 15.82
N ASP A 274 27.77 12.85 16.31
CA ASP A 274 29.06 12.49 16.92
C ASP A 274 30.18 12.56 15.87
N PRO A 275 31.37 13.10 16.24
CA PRO A 275 32.49 13.41 15.34
C PRO A 275 33.29 12.19 14.84
#